data_AF-A0A953PVM0-F1
#
_entry.id   AF-A0A953PVM0-F1
#
_cell.length_a   1.000
_cell.length_b   1.000
_cell.length_c   1.000
_cell.angle_alpha   90.00
_cell.angle_beta   90.00
_cell.angle_gamma   90.00
#
_symmetry.space_group_name_H-M   'P 1'
#
loop_
_entity.id
_entity.type
_entity.pdbx_description
1 polymer ?
#
loop_
_entity_poly.entity_id
_entity_poly.type
_entity_poly.pdbx_seq_one_letter_code
_entity_poly.pdbx_strand_id
1 'polypeptide(L)'
;MELFARLFGGLLLFVYHCFDRLVIHGYLSGLSRPEQVVYFFREVVGVPAITKEVLSQRTNDYQNWVEAFARNHSIPIEWAESGVRKQDYLQLPLRRMKNRNQHGVYFILKSLEQGSTFRSSAPKYPTADPHYRILARQRSRFTHYCFYLRDPVLGPMVMRVASFFPFQTTYCLNGHRFIENELNRQGIA
;
A
#
# COMPACT_ATOMS: atom_id res chain seq x y z
N MET A 1 31.11 11.84 1.47
CA MET A 1 31.57 10.48 1.09
C MET A 1 33.06 10.45 0.80
N GLU A 2 33.62 11.36 -0.01
CA GLU A 2 35.07 11.39 -0.32
C GLU A 2 35.99 11.46 0.92
N LEU A 3 35.66 12.30 1.91
CA LEU A 3 36.45 12.40 3.15
C LEU A 3 36.44 11.09 3.94
N PHE A 4 35.30 10.39 4.02
CA PHE A 4 35.17 9.10 4.70
C PHE A 4 35.97 8.02 3.97
N ALA A 5 35.85 7.95 2.64
CA ALA A 5 36.62 7.01 1.83
C ALA A 5 38.14 7.28 1.90
N ARG A 6 38.55 8.55 1.99
CA ARG A 6 39.97 8.93 2.14
C ARG A 6 40.53 8.54 3.50
N LEU A 7 39.76 8.73 4.58
CA LEU A 7 40.20 8.45 5.95
C LEU A 7 40.17 6.96 6.29
N PHE A 8 39.17 6.23 5.79
CA PHE A 8 38.91 4.84 6.16
C PHE A 8 39.09 3.85 4.99
N GLY A 9 39.64 4.29 3.85
CA GLY A 9 39.76 3.46 2.64
C GLY A 9 40.47 2.13 2.86
N GLY A 10 41.50 2.12 3.71
CA GLY A 10 42.22 0.88 4.09
C GLY A 10 41.40 -0.08 4.98
N LEU A 11 40.28 0.37 5.53
CA LEU A 11 39.33 -0.44 6.33
C LEU A 11 38.07 -0.83 5.54
N LEU A 12 37.91 -0.34 4.30
CA LEU A 12 36.76 -0.67 3.46
C LEU A 12 37.00 -2.02 2.77
N LEU A 13 36.19 -3.02 3.12
CA LEU A 13 36.28 -4.36 2.55
C LEU A 13 35.60 -4.48 1.18
N PHE A 14 34.53 -3.70 0.95
CA PHE A 14 33.83 -3.70 -0.33
C PHE A 14 33.01 -2.41 -0.52
N VAL A 15 32.66 -2.11 -1.77
CA VAL A 15 31.75 -1.03 -2.17
C VAL A 15 30.63 -1.65 -3.01
N TYR A 16 29.41 -1.19 -2.82
CA TYR A 16 28.26 -1.62 -3.62
C TYR A 16 27.42 -0.43 -4.05
N HIS A 17 26.66 -0.60 -5.13
CA HIS A 17 25.73 0.39 -5.66
C HIS A 17 24.33 -0.21 -5.70
N CYS A 18 23.35 0.53 -5.19
CA CYS A 18 21.94 0.16 -5.29
C CYS A 18 21.05 1.41 -5.24
N PHE A 19 19.79 1.24 -5.62
CA PHE A 19 18.76 2.23 -5.36
C PHE A 19 18.47 2.29 -3.85
N ASP A 20 18.47 3.47 -3.23
CA ASP A 20 18.06 3.59 -1.81
C ASP A 20 16.61 3.11 -1.64
N ARG A 21 15.72 3.60 -2.49
CA ARG A 21 14.28 3.26 -2.49
C ARG A 21 13.77 3.04 -3.90
N LEU A 22 13.02 1.96 -4.08
CA LEU A 22 12.25 1.71 -5.29
C LEU A 22 10.77 1.78 -4.93
N VAL A 23 10.02 2.64 -5.62
CA VAL A 23 8.59 2.85 -5.37
C VAL A 23 7.79 2.41 -6.59
N ILE A 24 6.90 1.43 -6.41
CA ILE A 24 6.03 0.91 -7.47
C ILE A 24 4.61 1.36 -7.18
N HIS A 25 3.98 2.01 -8.16
CA HIS A 25 2.58 2.39 -8.09
C HIS A 25 1.72 1.34 -8.80
N GLY A 26 0.83 0.69 -8.06
CA GLY A 26 -0.13 -0.25 -8.63
C GLY A 26 -1.53 0.38 -8.68
N TYR A 27 -2.18 0.28 -9.83
CA TYR A 27 -3.54 0.78 -10.05
C TYR A 27 -4.25 -0.09 -11.09
N LEU A 28 -5.57 -0.13 -11.02
CA LEU A 28 -6.40 -0.74 -12.05
C LEU A 28 -6.62 0.29 -13.16
N SER A 29 -6.03 0.05 -14.34
CA SER A 29 -6.09 0.97 -15.48
C SER A 29 -7.54 1.30 -15.88
N GLY A 30 -8.40 0.27 -15.92
CA GLY A 30 -9.84 0.41 -16.18
C GLY A 30 -10.60 1.21 -15.12
N LEU A 31 -10.03 1.47 -13.93
CA LEU A 31 -10.69 2.27 -12.89
C LEU A 31 -10.09 3.67 -12.75
N SER A 32 -9.21 4.06 -13.67
CA SER A 32 -8.50 5.34 -13.61
C SER A 32 -9.28 6.50 -14.24
N ARG A 33 -10.28 6.20 -15.08
CA ARG A 33 -11.10 7.19 -15.80
C ARG A 33 -12.58 7.05 -15.40
N PRO A 34 -13.32 8.16 -15.17
CA PRO A 34 -14.71 8.09 -14.74
C PRO A 34 -15.61 7.23 -15.65
N GLU A 35 -15.44 7.33 -16.97
CA GLU A 35 -16.27 6.62 -17.96
C GLU A 35 -16.08 5.10 -17.86
N GLN A 36 -14.84 4.68 -17.64
CA GLN A 36 -14.51 3.27 -17.45
C GLN A 36 -14.98 2.73 -16.09
N VAL A 37 -15.01 3.60 -15.06
CA VAL A 37 -15.65 3.25 -13.78
C VAL A 37 -17.15 3.06 -13.96
N VAL A 38 -17.82 3.93 -14.73
CA VAL A 38 -19.24 3.76 -15.09
C VAL A 38 -19.48 2.43 -15.78
N TYR A 39 -18.67 2.12 -16.80
CA TYR A 39 -18.72 0.83 -17.49
C TYR A 39 -18.52 -0.35 -16.53
N PHE A 40 -17.49 -0.31 -15.68
CA PHE A 40 -17.20 -1.36 -14.72
C PHE A 40 -18.39 -1.63 -13.78
N PHE A 41 -18.98 -0.59 -13.20
CA PHE A 41 -20.11 -0.80 -12.30
C PHE A 41 -21.36 -1.29 -13.02
N ARG A 42 -21.65 -0.78 -14.22
CA ARG A 42 -22.87 -1.16 -14.96
C ARG A 42 -22.76 -2.55 -15.57
N GLU A 43 -21.71 -2.78 -16.34
CA GLU A 43 -21.58 -3.96 -17.20
C GLU A 43 -20.89 -5.15 -16.50
N VAL A 44 -19.93 -4.87 -15.59
CA VAL A 44 -19.16 -5.93 -14.91
C VAL A 44 -19.76 -6.27 -13.55
N VAL A 45 -20.13 -5.26 -12.76
CA VAL A 45 -20.70 -5.46 -11.41
C VAL A 45 -22.22 -5.65 -11.46
N GLY A 46 -22.91 -5.12 -12.47
CA GLY A 46 -24.38 -5.16 -12.54
C GLY A 46 -25.08 -4.12 -11.66
N VAL A 47 -24.39 -3.04 -11.27
CA VAL A 47 -24.95 -1.94 -10.47
C VAL A 47 -25.27 -0.75 -11.39
N PRO A 48 -26.56 -0.40 -11.56
CA PRO A 48 -26.97 0.58 -12.57
C PRO A 48 -26.58 2.02 -12.24
N ALA A 49 -26.60 2.39 -10.95
CA ALA A 49 -26.26 3.73 -10.47
C ALA A 49 -25.11 3.66 -9.46
N ILE A 50 -24.00 4.35 -9.76
CA ILE A 50 -22.88 4.50 -8.81
C ILE A 50 -23.27 5.59 -7.82
N THR A 51 -23.95 5.25 -6.72
CA THR A 51 -24.24 6.22 -5.66
C THR A 51 -23.10 6.31 -4.66
N LYS A 52 -23.21 7.23 -3.70
CA LYS A 52 -22.26 7.33 -2.59
C LYS A 52 -22.25 6.03 -1.79
N GLU A 53 -23.41 5.45 -1.56
CA GLU A 53 -23.61 4.22 -0.78
C GLU A 53 -22.90 3.03 -1.44
N VAL A 54 -22.97 2.92 -2.78
CA VAL A 54 -22.25 1.88 -3.54
C VAL A 54 -20.73 2.00 -3.33
N LEU A 55 -20.17 3.20 -3.41
CA LEU A 55 -18.73 3.43 -3.21
C LEU A 55 -18.32 3.21 -1.74
N SER A 56 -19.18 3.62 -0.79
CA SER A 56 -18.98 3.37 0.64
C SER A 56 -19.03 1.88 0.97
N GLN A 57 -19.94 1.12 0.37
CA GLN A 57 -20.03 -0.33 0.57
C GLN A 57 -18.74 -1.02 0.15
N ARG A 58 -18.19 -0.68 -1.03
CA ARG A 58 -16.91 -1.22 -1.50
C ARG A 58 -15.75 -0.93 -0.53
N THR A 59 -15.77 0.24 0.09
CA THR A 59 -14.78 0.62 1.11
C THR A 59 -14.94 -0.25 2.35
N ASN A 60 -16.17 -0.43 2.84
CA ASN A 60 -16.47 -1.26 4.00
C ASN A 60 -16.12 -2.73 3.75
N ASP A 61 -16.45 -3.27 2.57
CA ASP A 61 -16.10 -4.64 2.17
C ASP A 61 -14.59 -4.86 2.25
N TYR A 62 -13.80 -3.93 1.70
CA TYR A 62 -12.34 -4.01 1.76
C TYR A 62 -11.81 -3.90 3.19
N GLN A 63 -12.32 -2.95 3.98
CA GLN A 63 -11.90 -2.80 5.39
C GLN A 63 -12.22 -4.07 6.20
N ASN A 64 -13.41 -4.63 6.05
CA ASN A 64 -13.82 -5.88 6.70
C ASN A 64 -12.93 -7.05 6.27
N TRP A 65 -12.58 -7.12 4.98
CA TRP A 65 -11.67 -8.14 4.47
C TRP A 65 -10.27 -8.02 5.10
N VAL A 66 -9.71 -6.80 5.20
CA VAL A 66 -8.39 -6.59 5.83
C VAL A 66 -8.42 -6.97 7.31
N GLU A 67 -9.49 -6.63 8.03
CA GLU A 67 -9.63 -7.01 9.43
C GLU A 67 -9.79 -8.53 9.61
N ALA A 68 -10.56 -9.18 8.74
CA ALA A 68 -10.68 -10.64 8.75
C ALA A 68 -9.35 -11.32 8.42
N PHE A 69 -8.63 -10.84 7.41
CA PHE A 69 -7.29 -11.30 7.05
C PHE A 69 -6.34 -11.21 8.26
N ALA A 70 -6.27 -10.05 8.90
CA ALA A 70 -5.37 -9.87 10.03
C ALA A 70 -5.74 -10.76 11.23
N ARG A 71 -7.03 -10.90 11.54
CA ARG A 71 -7.50 -11.83 12.59
C ARG A 71 -7.11 -13.27 12.28
N ASN A 72 -7.36 -13.74 11.06
CA ASN A 72 -7.08 -15.12 10.65
C ASN A 72 -5.58 -15.45 10.70
N HIS A 73 -4.73 -14.46 10.47
CA HIS A 73 -3.27 -14.62 10.48
C HIS A 73 -2.60 -14.14 11.78
N SER A 74 -3.38 -13.75 12.80
CA SER A 74 -2.87 -13.16 14.06
C SER A 74 -1.91 -11.97 13.85
N ILE A 75 -2.21 -11.14 12.85
CA ILE A 75 -1.43 -9.96 12.49
C ILE A 75 -1.97 -8.74 13.27
N PRO A 76 -1.12 -8.00 13.98
CA PRO A 76 -1.52 -6.76 14.62
C PRO A 76 -1.90 -5.69 13.59
N ILE A 77 -3.02 -5.02 13.84
CA ILE A 77 -3.45 -3.81 13.14
C ILE A 77 -3.47 -2.66 14.14
N GLU A 78 -2.75 -1.57 13.85
CA GLU A 78 -2.72 -0.38 14.70
C GLU A 78 -2.97 0.90 13.92
N TRP A 79 -3.50 1.93 14.59
CA TRP A 79 -3.59 3.27 14.01
C TRP A 79 -2.26 4.01 14.14
N ALA A 80 -1.88 4.75 13.11
CA ALA A 80 -0.70 5.59 13.12
C ALA A 80 -0.89 6.77 14.09
N GLU A 81 -0.27 6.67 15.26
CA GLU A 81 -0.21 7.77 16.23
C GLU A 81 0.80 8.84 15.82
N SER A 82 0.49 10.10 16.13
CA SER A 82 1.39 11.22 15.88
C SER A 82 2.54 11.22 16.89
N GLY A 83 3.78 11.41 16.42
CA GLY A 83 4.96 11.50 17.29
C GLY A 83 5.62 10.17 17.69
N VAL A 84 5.02 9.03 17.35
CA VAL A 84 5.57 7.70 17.67
C VAL A 84 6.57 7.25 16.61
N ARG A 85 7.76 6.79 17.04
CA ARG A 85 8.77 6.21 16.15
C ARG A 85 8.29 4.85 15.65
N LYS A 86 7.70 4.86 14.46
CA LYS A 86 7.19 3.67 13.76
C LYS A 86 8.22 2.53 13.66
N GLN A 87 9.53 2.83 13.68
CA GLN A 87 10.57 1.81 13.60
C GLN A 87 10.60 0.86 14.79
N ASP A 88 10.31 1.33 16.01
CA ASP A 88 10.47 0.52 17.22
C ASP A 88 9.42 -0.61 17.27
N TYR A 89 8.19 -0.30 16.83
CA TYR A 89 7.07 -1.25 16.71
C TYR A 89 7.29 -2.31 15.65
N LEU A 90 7.99 -1.97 14.57
CA LEU A 90 8.18 -2.86 13.42
C LEU A 90 9.39 -3.78 13.58
N GLN A 91 10.40 -3.38 14.36
CA GLN A 91 11.62 -4.16 14.51
C GLN A 91 11.40 -5.48 15.25
N LEU A 92 10.62 -5.49 16.33
CA LEU A 92 10.40 -6.70 17.12
C LEU A 92 9.67 -7.80 16.33
N PRO A 93 8.52 -7.52 15.67
CA PRO A 93 7.86 -8.50 14.80
C PRO A 93 8.77 -8.96 13.64
N LEU A 94 9.50 -8.03 13.01
CA LEU A 94 10.39 -8.38 11.91
C LEU A 94 11.53 -9.30 12.34
N ARG A 95 12.14 -9.06 13.51
CA ARG A 95 13.16 -9.95 14.08
C ARG A 95 12.61 -11.34 14.34
N ARG A 96 11.40 -11.45 14.90
CA ARG A 96 10.74 -12.75 15.12
C ARG A 96 10.53 -13.50 13.80
N MET A 97 10.10 -12.82 12.74
CA MET A 97 9.99 -13.43 11.41
C MET A 97 11.33 -13.92 10.89
N LYS A 98 12.38 -13.10 10.97
CA LYS A 98 13.73 -13.47 10.52
C LYS A 98 14.22 -14.73 11.24
N ASN A 99 14.09 -14.77 12.57
CA ASN A 99 14.54 -15.91 13.39
C ASN A 99 13.81 -17.22 13.05
N ARG A 100 12.53 -17.13 12.68
CA ARG A 100 11.71 -18.29 12.27
C ARG A 100 11.78 -18.58 10.76
N ASN A 101 12.57 -17.81 10.02
CA ASN A 101 12.59 -17.76 8.57
C ASN A 101 11.19 -17.69 7.92
N GLN A 102 10.28 -16.91 8.49
CA GLN A 102 8.93 -16.73 8.01
C GLN A 102 8.82 -15.55 7.02
N HIS A 103 7.91 -15.66 6.07
CA HIS A 103 7.65 -14.66 5.04
C HIS A 103 6.17 -14.27 5.02
N GLY A 104 5.87 -13.10 4.47
CA GLY A 104 4.52 -12.54 4.42
C GLY A 104 4.33 -11.33 5.33
N VAL A 105 3.07 -10.94 5.52
CA VAL A 105 2.68 -9.77 6.31
C VAL A 105 2.84 -10.06 7.79
N TYR A 106 3.44 -9.12 8.53
CA TYR A 106 3.65 -9.24 9.98
C TYR A 106 3.10 -8.09 10.80
N PHE A 107 2.75 -6.98 10.15
CA PHE A 107 2.17 -5.83 10.82
C PHE A 107 1.38 -4.99 9.81
N ILE A 108 0.27 -4.41 10.24
CA ILE A 108 -0.54 -3.52 9.40
C ILE A 108 -0.75 -2.20 10.15
N LEU A 109 -0.41 -1.09 9.50
CA LEU A 109 -0.65 0.24 10.04
C LEU A 109 -1.79 0.92 9.29
N LYS A 110 -2.80 1.39 10.02
CA LYS A 110 -3.91 2.22 9.53
C LYS A 110 -3.55 3.70 9.66
N SER A 111 -3.78 4.49 8.61
CA SER A 111 -3.58 5.94 8.64
C SER A 111 -4.69 6.66 7.87
N LEU A 112 -5.03 7.89 8.28
CA LEU A 112 -5.98 8.74 7.55
C LEU A 112 -5.22 9.72 6.64
N GLU A 113 -5.08 9.36 5.37
CA GLU A 113 -4.29 10.12 4.39
C GLU A 113 -5.17 10.72 3.28
N GLN A 114 -4.67 11.77 2.63
CA GLN A 114 -5.35 12.40 1.50
C GLN A 114 -4.99 11.68 0.19
N GLY A 115 -5.98 11.08 -0.46
CA GLY A 115 -5.81 10.35 -1.73
C GLY A 115 -6.78 10.81 -2.81
N SER A 116 -6.56 10.33 -4.03
CA SER A 116 -7.47 10.56 -5.16
C SER A 116 -8.58 9.52 -5.16
N THR A 117 -9.81 9.97 -5.38
CA THR A 117 -11.04 9.17 -5.36
C THR A 117 -12.06 9.74 -6.36
N PHE A 118 -13.24 9.12 -6.45
CA PHE A 118 -14.37 9.62 -7.20
C PHE A 118 -15.50 10.07 -6.27
N ARG A 119 -16.11 11.21 -6.61
CA ARG A 119 -17.37 11.68 -6.04
C ARG A 119 -18.48 11.42 -7.05
N SER A 120 -19.56 10.81 -6.58
CA SER A 120 -20.80 10.68 -7.32
C SER A 120 -21.80 11.76 -6.88
N SER A 121 -22.47 12.38 -7.85
CA SER A 121 -23.55 13.34 -7.61
C SER A 121 -24.71 13.13 -8.59
N ALA A 122 -25.93 13.46 -8.16
CA ALA A 122 -27.08 13.53 -9.04
C ALA A 122 -26.95 14.70 -10.03
N PRO A 123 -27.45 14.57 -11.27
CA PRO A 123 -27.58 15.72 -12.16
C PRO A 123 -28.57 16.73 -11.57
N LYS A 124 -28.38 18.02 -11.90
CA LYS A 124 -29.27 19.10 -11.45
C LYS A 124 -30.65 19.04 -12.11
N TYR A 125 -30.72 18.51 -13.33
CA TYR A 125 -31.95 18.37 -14.11
C TYR A 125 -32.18 16.89 -14.45
N PRO A 126 -33.44 16.47 -14.67
CA PRO A 126 -33.76 15.12 -15.08
C PRO A 126 -33.01 14.74 -16.37
N THR A 127 -32.51 13.51 -16.40
CA THR A 127 -31.85 12.90 -17.55
C THR A 127 -32.71 11.75 -18.09
N ALA A 128 -32.53 11.41 -19.37
CA ALA A 128 -33.25 10.27 -19.98
C ALA A 128 -32.98 8.94 -19.25
N ASP A 129 -31.75 8.77 -18.74
CA ASP A 129 -31.38 7.66 -17.88
C ASP A 129 -31.64 8.05 -16.40
N PRO A 130 -32.59 7.40 -15.70
CA PRO A 130 -32.90 7.67 -14.28
C PRO A 130 -31.78 7.25 -13.33
N HIS A 131 -30.85 6.42 -13.79
CA HIS A 131 -29.68 5.95 -13.04
C HIS A 131 -28.41 6.76 -13.32
N TYR A 132 -28.50 7.79 -14.16
CA TYR A 132 -27.36 8.63 -14.50
C TYR A 132 -26.83 9.35 -13.25
N ARG A 133 -25.51 9.26 -13.07
CA ARG A 133 -24.76 9.94 -12.01
C ARG A 133 -23.54 10.61 -12.61
N ILE A 134 -23.26 11.82 -12.16
CA ILE A 134 -22.03 12.54 -12.52
C ILE A 134 -20.93 12.01 -11.60
N LEU A 135 -19.95 11.33 -12.19
CA LEU A 135 -18.79 10.81 -11.49
C LEU A 135 -17.58 11.71 -11.78
N ALA A 136 -17.09 12.41 -10.75
CA ALA A 136 -15.97 13.33 -10.88
C ALA A 136 -14.80 12.91 -9.99
N ARG A 137 -13.57 13.09 -10.48
CA ARG A 137 -12.37 12.83 -9.68
C ARG A 137 -12.19 13.93 -8.64
N GLN A 138 -11.89 13.53 -7.40
CA GLN A 138 -11.71 14.43 -6.27
C GLN A 138 -10.58 13.94 -5.37
N ARG A 139 -9.97 14.83 -4.57
CA ARG A 139 -9.13 14.44 -3.44
C ARG A 139 -9.94 14.43 -2.14
N SER A 140 -9.83 13.36 -1.37
CA SER A 140 -10.48 13.23 -0.07
C SER A 140 -9.56 12.52 0.92
N ARG A 141 -9.90 12.59 2.20
CA ARG A 141 -9.22 11.83 3.25
C ARG A 141 -9.94 10.51 3.47
N PHE A 142 -9.20 9.42 3.45
CA PHE A 142 -9.72 8.09 3.73
C PHE A 142 -8.61 7.19 4.27
N THR A 143 -9.02 6.08 4.89
CA THR A 143 -8.10 5.15 5.51
C THR A 143 -7.18 4.52 4.47
N HIS A 144 -5.89 4.47 4.78
CA HIS A 144 -4.89 3.70 4.07
C HIS A 144 -4.36 2.61 4.99
N TYR A 145 -4.04 1.46 4.39
CA TYR A 145 -3.46 0.32 5.08
C TYR A 145 -2.04 0.13 4.58
N CYS A 146 -1.06 0.28 5.46
CA CYS A 146 0.34 -0.02 5.21
C CYS A 146 0.66 -1.41 5.75
N PHE A 147 0.69 -2.39 4.85
CA PHE A 147 1.10 -3.76 5.12
C PHE A 147 2.63 -3.83 5.15
N TYR A 148 3.19 -4.10 6.31
CA TYR A 148 4.60 -4.42 6.48
C TYR A 148 4.79 -5.91 6.33
N LEU A 149 5.65 -6.30 5.41
CA LEU A 149 5.84 -7.69 5.04
C LEU A 149 7.31 -8.01 4.79
N ARG A 150 7.67 -9.28 4.96
CA ARG A 150 9.00 -9.80 4.63
C ARG A 150 8.89 -10.72 3.43
N ASP A 151 9.48 -10.30 2.32
CA ASP A 151 9.61 -11.10 1.10
C ASP A 151 10.86 -12.01 1.18
N PRO A 152 10.84 -13.23 0.60
CA PRO A 152 12.00 -14.12 0.59
C PRO A 152 13.20 -13.60 -0.18
N VAL A 153 13.00 -12.77 -1.21
CA VAL A 153 14.04 -12.20 -2.06
C VAL A 153 14.35 -10.78 -1.62
N LEU A 154 13.34 -9.93 -1.61
CA LEU A 154 13.48 -8.48 -1.44
C LEU A 154 13.65 -8.08 0.03
N GLY A 155 13.35 -8.98 0.97
CA GLY A 155 13.41 -8.71 2.39
C GLY A 155 12.25 -7.84 2.88
N PRO A 156 12.45 -7.03 3.93
CA PRO A 156 11.40 -6.19 4.49
C PRO A 156 10.97 -5.10 3.50
N MET A 157 9.67 -5.02 3.22
CA MET A 157 9.07 -3.98 2.39
C MET A 157 7.73 -3.52 2.95
N VAL A 158 7.20 -2.41 2.41
CA VAL A 158 5.85 -1.93 2.76
C VAL A 158 4.99 -1.85 1.51
N MET A 159 3.76 -2.35 1.61
CA MET A 159 2.71 -2.17 0.62
C MET A 159 1.63 -1.29 1.25
N ARG A 160 1.43 -0.09 0.71
CA ARG A 160 0.33 0.79 1.09
C ARG A 160 -0.84 0.59 0.14
N VAL A 161 -2.04 0.41 0.68
CA VAL A 161 -3.29 0.28 -0.10
C VAL A 161 -4.30 1.31 0.38
N ALA A 162 -4.85 2.09 -0.55
CA ALA A 162 -6.00 2.94 -0.32
C ALA A 162 -7.25 2.09 -0.04
N SER A 163 -7.97 2.35 1.05
CA SER A 163 -9.20 1.60 1.34
C SER A 163 -10.41 2.07 0.54
N PHE A 164 -10.34 3.26 -0.04
CA PHE A 164 -11.42 3.82 -0.85
C PHE A 164 -11.13 3.60 -2.33
N PHE A 165 -12.19 3.36 -3.09
CA PHE A 165 -12.14 3.15 -4.54
C PHE A 165 -11.39 4.30 -5.25
N PRO A 166 -10.41 4.04 -6.14
CA PRO A 166 -10.15 2.78 -6.86
C PRO A 166 -9.01 1.92 -6.27
N PHE A 167 -8.78 1.97 -4.95
CA PHE A 167 -7.85 1.07 -4.25
C PHE A 167 -6.39 1.12 -4.74
N GLN A 168 -5.91 2.33 -5.03
CA GLN A 168 -4.52 2.52 -5.47
C GLN A 168 -3.53 1.95 -4.44
N THR A 169 -2.47 1.34 -4.95
CA THR A 169 -1.42 0.73 -4.14
C THR A 169 -0.08 1.41 -4.38
N THR A 170 0.78 1.40 -3.36
CA THR A 170 2.16 1.88 -3.45
C THR A 170 3.05 0.90 -2.71
N TYR A 171 4.03 0.33 -3.40
CA TYR A 171 5.02 -0.57 -2.83
C TYR A 171 6.31 0.20 -2.65
N CYS A 172 6.87 0.22 -1.45
CA CYS A 172 8.18 0.79 -1.22
C CYS A 172 9.15 -0.32 -0.82
N LEU A 173 10.16 -0.50 -1.66
CA LEU A 173 11.25 -1.44 -1.47
C LEU A 173 12.53 -0.69 -1.11
N ASN A 174 13.40 -1.35 -0.35
CA ASN A 174 14.68 -0.80 0.06
C ASN A 174 15.80 -1.61 -0.60
N GLY A 175 16.57 -0.98 -1.49
CA GLY A 175 17.61 -1.70 -2.24
C GLY A 175 18.77 -2.15 -1.34
N HIS A 176 19.07 -1.41 -0.27
CA HIS A 176 20.07 -1.84 0.71
C HIS A 176 19.69 -3.15 1.40
N ARG A 177 18.40 -3.35 1.74
CA ARG A 177 17.91 -4.62 2.31
C ARG A 177 17.96 -5.78 1.32
N PHE A 178 17.69 -5.50 0.05
CA PHE A 178 17.83 -6.51 -1.00
C PHE A 178 19.29 -6.93 -1.17
N ILE A 179 20.22 -5.98 -1.26
CA ILE A 179 21.66 -6.28 -1.37
C ILE A 179 22.16 -7.00 -0.11
N GLU A 180 21.78 -6.56 1.10
CA GLU A 180 22.11 -7.25 2.36
C GLU A 180 21.71 -8.73 2.29
N ASN A 181 20.48 -9.03 1.86
CA ASN A 181 20.03 -10.41 1.72
C ASN A 181 20.83 -11.20 0.67
N GLU A 182 21.18 -10.58 -0.45
CA GLU A 182 21.91 -11.23 -1.52
C GLU A 182 23.36 -11.53 -1.11
N LEU A 183 24.01 -10.61 -0.40
CA LEU A 183 25.34 -10.83 0.16
C LEU A 183 25.36 -11.95 1.21
N ASN A 184 24.35 -11.99 2.09
CA ASN A 184 24.22 -13.07 3.07
C ASN A 184 24.03 -14.43 2.39
N ARG A 185 23.27 -14.50 1.29
CA ARG A 185 23.09 -15.74 0.50
C ARG A 185 24.38 -16.22 -0.15
N GLN A 186 25.24 -15.29 -0.55
CA GLN A 186 26.55 -15.58 -1.12
C GLN A 186 27.63 -15.83 -0.06
N GLY A 187 27.30 -15.71 1.24
CA GLY A 187 28.24 -15.92 2.34
C GLY A 187 29.29 -14.82 2.47
N ILE A 188 29.00 -13.62 1.95
CA ILE A 188 29.91 -12.47 1.96
C ILE A 188 29.76 -11.65 3.25
N ALA A 189 28.58 -11.66 3.86
CA ALA A 189 28.21 -10.90 5.05
C ALA A 189 27.48 -11.76 6.09
#